data_AF-A0A6S7L986-F1
#
_entry.id   AF-A0A6S7L986-F1
#
_cell.length_a   1.000
_cell.length_b   1.000
_cell.length_c   1.000
_cell.angle_alpha   90.00
_cell.angle_beta   90.00
_cell.angle_gamma   90.00
#
_symmetry.space_group_name_H-M   'P 1'
#
loop_
_entity.id
_entity.type
_entity.pdbx_description
1 polymer ?
#
loop_
_entity_poly.entity_id
_entity_poly.type
_entity_poly.pdbx_seq_one_letter_code
_entity_poly.pdbx_strand_id
1 'polypeptide(L)'
;GHMVMGDSFNTALFKQTFQRMFSKDVRGEYKMAFGGTLEVKTSKELNVSGCIGPCISVDRKGPNVSETEIGVGGTSAWKLCGFDSATTLAVFLEIVNQHTAPVPQGSRGCIQFITQYQHSSGQRRIRVTTCARNWVDAGNLAHVSLGFDQETSCVMMSRIAVFRAETDEGPDVLRWLDRMLIRLSQKFGEFNKEDPSSFRLAENFSLYPQ
;
A
#
# COMPACT_ATOMS: atom_id res chain seq x y z
N GLY A 1 10.05 -7.20 -13.02
CA GLY A 1 10.09 -8.42 -13.84
C GLY A 1 9.89 -9.63 -12.94
N HIS A 2 9.64 -10.81 -13.50
CA HIS A 2 9.55 -12.03 -12.68
C HIS A 2 10.95 -12.48 -12.23
N MET A 3 11.03 -13.04 -11.02
CA MET A 3 12.19 -13.77 -10.52
C MET A 3 11.72 -15.18 -10.18
N VAL A 4 12.35 -16.21 -10.76
CA VAL A 4 12.00 -17.62 -10.54
C VAL A 4 13.22 -18.36 -10.03
N MET A 5 13.05 -19.08 -8.94
CA MET A 5 14.08 -19.91 -8.32
C MET A 5 13.75 -21.38 -8.52
N GLY A 6 14.78 -22.19 -8.79
CA GLY A 6 14.66 -23.64 -8.87
C GLY A 6 16.02 -24.30 -9.13
N ASP A 7 16.13 -25.58 -8.82
CA ASP A 7 17.42 -26.30 -8.85
C ASP A 7 17.87 -26.71 -10.26
N SER A 8 16.91 -26.82 -11.20
CA SER A 8 17.16 -27.22 -12.58
C SER A 8 16.02 -26.84 -13.51
N PHE A 9 16.35 -26.53 -14.77
CA PHE A 9 15.39 -26.30 -15.84
C PHE A 9 14.60 -27.54 -16.24
N ASN A 10 15.11 -28.74 -15.95
CA ASN A 10 14.43 -30.00 -16.26
C ASN A 10 13.42 -30.44 -15.18
N THR A 11 12.96 -29.52 -14.33
CA THR A 11 11.94 -29.78 -13.31
C THR A 11 10.54 -29.45 -13.82
N ALA A 12 9.53 -30.15 -13.30
CA ALA A 12 8.13 -29.78 -13.55
C ALA A 12 7.84 -28.36 -13.02
N LEU A 13 8.45 -28.00 -11.88
CA LEU A 13 8.35 -26.67 -11.28
C LEU A 13 8.73 -25.56 -12.26
N PHE A 14 9.93 -25.64 -12.87
CA PHE A 14 10.38 -24.61 -13.81
C PHE A 14 9.49 -24.57 -15.05
N LYS A 15 9.23 -25.72 -15.69
CA LYS A 15 8.46 -25.79 -16.95
C LYS A 15 7.06 -25.20 -16.81
N GLN A 16 6.34 -25.55 -15.74
CA GLN A 16 5.00 -25.03 -15.48
C GLN A 16 5.02 -23.53 -15.11
N THR A 17 5.99 -23.11 -14.29
CA THR A 17 6.12 -21.69 -13.90
C THR A 17 6.42 -20.81 -15.10
N PHE A 18 7.32 -21.25 -15.99
CA PHE A 18 7.65 -20.53 -17.21
C PHE A 18 6.43 -20.38 -18.14
N GLN A 19 5.65 -21.45 -18.33
CA GLN A 19 4.40 -21.39 -19.13
C GLN A 19 3.38 -20.40 -18.54
N ARG A 20 3.25 -20.32 -17.22
CA ARG A 20 2.32 -19.39 -16.55
C ARG A 20 2.61 -17.93 -16.85
N MET A 21 3.87 -17.54 -17.09
CA MET A 21 4.23 -16.17 -17.48
C MET A 21 3.56 -15.74 -18.78
N PHE A 22 3.27 -16.69 -19.68
CA PHE A 22 2.63 -16.46 -20.97
C PHE A 22 1.14 -16.83 -20.95
N SER A 23 0.52 -16.82 -19.77
CA SER A 23 -0.92 -17.06 -19.63
C SER A 23 -1.72 -16.05 -20.45
N LYS A 24 -2.74 -16.55 -21.13
CA LYS A 24 -3.66 -15.75 -21.94
C LYS A 24 -4.99 -15.51 -21.22
N ASP A 25 -5.64 -14.41 -21.54
CA ASP A 25 -7.01 -14.11 -21.11
C ASP A 25 -8.04 -14.86 -21.97
N VAL A 26 -9.33 -14.62 -21.71
CA VAL A 26 -10.44 -15.25 -22.44
C VAL A 26 -10.49 -14.87 -23.93
N ARG A 27 -9.77 -13.82 -24.35
CA ARG A 27 -9.64 -13.38 -25.74
C ARG A 27 -8.38 -13.94 -26.41
N GLY A 28 -7.59 -14.75 -25.71
CA GLY A 28 -6.33 -15.28 -26.23
C GLY A 28 -5.17 -14.27 -26.22
N GLU A 29 -5.32 -13.13 -25.54
CA GLU A 29 -4.28 -12.10 -25.38
C GLU A 29 -3.46 -12.38 -24.12
N TYR A 30 -2.14 -12.11 -24.11
CA TYR A 30 -1.34 -12.31 -22.90
C TYR A 30 -1.81 -11.42 -21.74
N LYS A 31 -1.78 -11.92 -20.50
CA LYS A 31 -2.20 -11.16 -19.30
C LYS A 31 -1.22 -10.08 -18.83
N MET A 32 -0.12 -9.89 -19.56
CA MET A 32 0.94 -8.92 -19.26
C MET A 32 0.65 -7.54 -19.88
N ALA A 33 1.14 -6.51 -19.21
CA ALA A 33 1.07 -5.11 -19.59
C ALA A 33 2.46 -4.47 -19.48
N PHE A 34 2.70 -3.46 -20.30
CA PHE A 34 4.03 -2.87 -20.47
C PHE A 34 4.02 -1.36 -20.38
N GLY A 35 5.15 -0.79 -19.96
CA GLY A 35 5.41 0.65 -20.01
C GLY A 35 4.32 1.47 -19.31
N GLY A 36 3.87 0.99 -18.15
CA GLY A 36 2.84 1.63 -17.36
C GLY A 36 3.35 2.89 -16.67
N THR A 37 2.49 3.89 -16.57
CA THR A 37 2.65 5.05 -15.68
C THR A 37 1.43 5.11 -14.79
N LEU A 38 1.63 4.94 -13.48
CA LEU A 38 0.63 5.19 -12.45
C LEU A 38 0.78 6.63 -11.97
N GLU A 39 -0.31 7.39 -11.97
CA GLU A 39 -0.44 8.70 -11.34
C GLU A 39 -1.50 8.64 -10.25
N VAL A 40 -1.21 9.25 -9.10
CA VAL A 40 -2.12 9.33 -7.96
C VAL A 40 -2.49 10.79 -7.71
N LYS A 41 -3.79 11.07 -7.78
CA LYS A 41 -4.38 12.36 -7.43
C LYS A 41 -5.16 12.22 -6.13
N THR A 42 -5.14 13.27 -5.32
CA THR A 42 -5.78 13.29 -4.00
C THR A 42 -6.52 14.61 -3.79
N SER A 43 -7.48 14.62 -2.86
CA SER A 43 -8.00 15.87 -2.30
C SER A 43 -6.87 16.66 -1.62
N LYS A 44 -7.04 17.98 -1.47
CA LYS A 44 -6.01 18.89 -0.92
C LYS A 44 -5.57 18.57 0.51
N GLU A 45 -6.39 17.84 1.25
CA GLU A 45 -6.14 17.42 2.63
C GLU A 45 -5.26 16.16 2.73
N LEU A 46 -4.93 15.54 1.59
CA LEU A 46 -4.18 14.30 1.49
C LEU A 46 -2.95 14.49 0.59
N ASN A 47 -1.78 14.18 1.13
CA ASN A 47 -0.55 14.08 0.37
C ASN A 47 -0.11 12.62 0.22
N VAL A 48 0.75 12.38 -0.76
CA VAL A 48 1.31 11.08 -1.12
C VAL A 48 2.73 11.00 -0.57
N SER A 49 2.96 10.12 0.41
CA SER A 49 4.27 9.86 1.02
C SER A 49 5.15 8.98 0.15
N GLY A 50 4.54 8.07 -0.61
CA GLY A 50 5.27 7.28 -1.58
C GLY A 50 4.61 5.95 -1.89
N CYS A 51 5.38 5.06 -2.52
CA CYS A 51 4.92 3.76 -2.97
C CYS A 51 5.95 2.66 -2.65
N ILE A 52 5.49 1.49 -2.23
CA ILE A 52 6.30 0.26 -2.14
C ILE A 52 5.72 -0.81 -3.05
N GLY A 53 6.55 -1.26 -4.00
CA GLY A 53 6.26 -2.32 -4.96
C GLY A 53 7.14 -2.21 -6.21
N PRO A 54 6.89 -3.01 -7.26
CA PRO A 54 7.73 -3.04 -8.46
C PRO A 54 7.51 -1.80 -9.35
N CYS A 55 8.04 -0.66 -8.92
CA CYS A 55 7.89 0.62 -9.61
C CYS A 55 9.14 1.49 -9.48
N ILE A 56 9.25 2.49 -10.36
CA ILE A 56 10.34 3.48 -10.37
C ILE A 56 9.72 4.88 -10.32
N SER A 57 10.29 5.80 -9.55
CA SER A 57 9.85 7.19 -9.51
C SER A 57 9.94 7.83 -10.89
N VAL A 58 8.94 8.65 -11.25
CA VAL A 58 9.03 9.53 -12.43
C VAL A 58 9.37 10.98 -12.05
N ASP A 59 9.75 11.19 -10.79
CA ASP A 59 10.12 12.48 -10.19
C ASP A 59 9.12 13.62 -10.47
N ARG A 60 7.84 13.26 -10.56
CA ARG A 60 6.76 14.23 -10.72
C ARG A 60 6.51 14.92 -9.39
N LYS A 61 6.87 16.20 -9.31
CA LYS A 61 6.50 17.08 -8.21
C LYS A 61 5.07 17.59 -8.36
N GLY A 62 4.45 17.96 -7.25
CA GLY A 62 3.09 18.48 -7.24
C GLY A 62 2.63 18.85 -5.84
N PRO A 63 1.49 19.55 -5.74
CA PRO A 63 0.95 20.02 -4.46
C PRO A 63 0.52 18.88 -3.52
N ASN A 64 0.37 17.66 -4.07
CA ASN A 64 -0.03 16.48 -3.31
C ASN A 64 1.14 15.53 -3.00
N VAL A 65 2.38 15.96 -3.15
CA VAL A 65 3.56 15.18 -2.75
C VAL A 65 3.92 15.56 -1.31
N SER A 66 4.04 14.57 -0.44
CA SER A 66 4.42 14.77 0.97
C SER A 66 5.92 15.03 1.10
N GLU A 67 6.30 15.79 2.13
CA GLU A 67 7.70 15.93 2.57
C GLU A 67 8.18 14.68 3.34
N THR A 68 7.24 13.93 3.94
CA THR A 68 7.50 12.68 4.64
C THR A 68 7.50 11.52 3.64
N GLU A 69 8.69 11.06 3.25
CA GLU A 69 8.83 9.97 2.27
C GLU A 69 8.69 8.57 2.90
N ILE A 70 7.95 7.68 2.21
CA ILE A 70 7.86 6.25 2.53
C ILE A 70 8.05 5.44 1.24
N GLY A 71 9.07 4.59 1.20
CA GLY A 71 9.35 3.78 0.01
C GLY A 71 9.95 4.63 -1.12
N VAL A 72 9.47 4.40 -2.34
CA VAL A 72 9.79 5.24 -3.50
C VAL A 72 8.95 6.53 -3.41
N GLY A 73 9.43 7.48 -2.61
CA GLY A 73 8.79 8.76 -2.31
C GLY A 73 9.14 9.90 -3.27
N GLY A 74 8.89 11.14 -2.81
CA GLY A 74 9.24 12.37 -3.54
C GLY A 74 8.46 12.59 -4.84
N THR A 75 7.40 11.81 -5.09
CA THR A 75 6.57 11.88 -6.28
C THR A 75 5.15 11.38 -6.03
N SER A 76 4.21 11.77 -6.89
CA SER A 76 2.85 11.20 -6.96
C SER A 76 2.62 10.37 -8.23
N ALA A 77 3.70 9.99 -8.94
CA ALA A 77 3.61 9.12 -10.09
C ALA A 77 4.82 8.18 -10.25
N TRP A 78 4.56 6.97 -10.75
CA TRP A 78 5.57 5.92 -10.90
C TRP A 78 5.44 5.18 -12.23
N LYS A 79 6.58 4.71 -12.74
CA LYS A 79 6.68 3.86 -13.91
C LYS A 79 6.67 2.38 -13.50
N LEU A 80 5.87 1.58 -14.19
CA LEU A 80 5.83 0.13 -14.12
C LEU A 80 6.24 -0.45 -15.48
N CYS A 81 7.49 -0.90 -15.62
CA CYS A 81 8.01 -1.36 -16.92
C CYS A 81 7.26 -2.60 -17.45
N GLY A 82 6.89 -3.52 -16.56
CA GLY A 82 6.09 -4.70 -16.85
C GLY A 82 5.28 -5.11 -15.63
N PHE A 83 4.00 -5.39 -15.82
CA PHE A 83 3.08 -5.75 -14.77
C PHE A 83 1.93 -6.60 -15.33
N ASP A 84 1.12 -7.18 -14.46
CA ASP A 84 -0.01 -8.03 -14.80
C ASP A 84 -1.17 -7.78 -13.83
N SER A 85 -2.21 -8.62 -13.90
CA SER A 85 -3.37 -8.53 -13.00
C SER A 85 -3.06 -8.85 -11.53
N ALA A 86 -1.93 -9.49 -11.22
CA ALA A 86 -1.52 -9.82 -9.85
C ALA A 86 -0.62 -8.74 -9.24
N THR A 87 -0.11 -7.82 -10.05
CA THR A 87 0.79 -6.76 -9.61
C THR A 87 0.07 -5.81 -8.64
N THR A 88 0.61 -5.69 -7.43
CA THR A 88 0.03 -4.88 -6.35
C THR A 88 1.06 -3.90 -5.78
N LEU A 89 0.71 -2.62 -5.76
CA LEU A 89 1.48 -1.53 -5.17
C LEU A 89 0.85 -1.11 -3.84
N ALA A 90 1.69 -0.75 -2.86
CA ALA A 90 1.26 -0.12 -1.63
C ALA A 90 1.53 1.39 -1.72
N VAL A 91 0.48 2.21 -1.74
CA VAL A 91 0.59 3.67 -1.77
C VAL A 91 0.31 4.21 -0.37
N PHE A 92 1.23 5.01 0.15
CA PHE A 92 1.15 5.59 1.49
C PHE A 92 0.73 7.05 1.40
N LEU A 93 -0.20 7.44 2.25
CA LEU A 93 -0.80 8.77 2.27
C LEU A 93 -0.60 9.42 3.62
N GLU A 94 -0.52 10.74 3.61
CA GLU A 94 -0.42 11.60 4.79
C GLU A 94 -1.61 12.55 4.81
N ILE A 95 -2.25 12.69 5.97
CA ILE A 95 -3.28 13.71 6.19
C ILE A 95 -2.55 15.01 6.55
N VAL A 96 -2.69 16.03 5.70
CA VAL A 96 -2.02 17.33 5.86
C VAL A 96 -2.95 18.45 6.31
N ASN A 97 -4.23 18.16 6.49
CA ASN A 97 -5.16 19.14 7.05
C ASN A 97 -4.78 19.48 8.51
N GLN A 98 -4.74 20.77 8.83
CA GLN A 98 -4.44 21.21 10.20
C GLN A 98 -5.50 20.70 11.17
N HIS A 99 -5.08 20.27 12.37
CA HIS A 99 -5.97 19.69 13.39
C HIS A 99 -7.12 20.62 13.79
N THR A 100 -6.90 21.94 13.70
CA THR A 100 -7.89 22.98 14.01
C THR A 100 -8.74 23.41 12.82
N ALA A 101 -8.44 22.94 11.60
CA ALA A 101 -9.16 23.34 10.40
C ALA A 101 -10.41 22.46 10.22
N PRO A 102 -11.62 23.03 10.27
CA PRO A 102 -12.84 22.24 10.13
C PRO A 102 -12.91 21.67 8.72
N VAL A 103 -13.10 20.35 8.64
CA VAL A 103 -13.35 19.68 7.38
C VAL A 103 -14.79 20.00 6.96
N PRO A 104 -15.03 20.55 5.76
CA PRO A 104 -16.37 20.96 5.35
C PRO A 104 -17.37 19.80 5.46
N GLN A 105 -18.56 20.09 6.01
CA GLN A 105 -19.59 19.07 6.20
C GLN A 105 -19.98 18.45 4.85
N GLY A 106 -19.97 17.12 4.77
CA GLY A 106 -20.24 16.37 3.54
C GLY A 106 -19.03 16.21 2.59
N SER A 107 -17.87 16.82 2.91
CA SER A 107 -16.64 16.56 2.16
C SER A 107 -16.09 15.16 2.44
N ARG A 108 -15.35 14.62 1.47
CA ARG A 108 -14.71 13.30 1.54
C ARG A 108 -13.27 13.39 1.07
N GLY A 109 -12.41 12.57 1.66
CA GLY A 109 -11.07 12.35 1.15
C GLY A 109 -11.17 11.50 -0.10
N CYS A 110 -10.85 12.07 -1.26
CA CYS A 110 -10.90 11.39 -2.55
C CYS A 110 -9.48 11.06 -3.01
N ILE A 111 -9.33 9.89 -3.60
CA ILE A 111 -8.08 9.42 -4.20
C ILE A 111 -8.41 8.85 -5.58
N GLN A 112 -7.65 9.22 -6.59
CA GLN A 112 -7.80 8.71 -7.94
C GLN A 112 -6.48 8.15 -8.45
N PHE A 113 -6.51 6.88 -8.83
CA PHE A 113 -5.42 6.15 -9.46
C PHE A 113 -5.64 6.13 -10.97
N ILE A 114 -4.66 6.61 -11.74
CA ILE A 114 -4.69 6.67 -13.19
C ILE A 114 -3.49 5.88 -13.72
N THR A 115 -3.73 4.72 -14.31
CA THR A 115 -2.68 3.89 -14.90
C THR A 115 -2.78 3.90 -16.42
N GLN A 116 -1.81 4.51 -17.09
CA GLN A 116 -1.68 4.49 -18.54
C GLN A 116 -0.66 3.44 -18.94
N TYR A 117 -0.96 2.54 -19.89
CA TYR A 117 -0.06 1.45 -20.23
C TYR A 117 -0.27 0.93 -21.66
N GLN A 118 0.66 0.10 -22.14
CA GLN A 118 0.51 -0.67 -23.36
C GLN A 118 0.02 -2.08 -23.00
N HIS A 119 -1.16 -2.45 -23.50
CA HIS A 119 -1.69 -3.80 -23.41
C HIS A 119 -0.89 -4.75 -24.32
N SER A 120 -0.90 -6.05 -24.03
CA SER A 120 -0.22 -7.07 -24.84
C SER A 120 -0.64 -7.10 -26.32
N SER A 121 -1.84 -6.60 -26.64
CA SER A 121 -2.33 -6.47 -28.01
C SER A 121 -1.80 -5.24 -28.76
N GLY A 122 -0.94 -4.44 -28.13
CA GLY A 122 -0.36 -3.22 -28.69
C GLY A 122 -1.18 -1.96 -28.41
N GLN A 123 -2.44 -2.09 -27.98
CA GLN A 123 -3.30 -0.95 -27.64
C GLN A 123 -2.77 -0.16 -26.44
N ARG A 124 -2.85 1.18 -26.52
CA ARG A 124 -2.70 2.04 -25.35
C ARG A 124 -4.00 2.05 -24.55
N ARG A 125 -3.92 1.80 -23.24
CA ARG A 125 -5.07 1.76 -22.33
C ARG A 125 -4.84 2.70 -21.16
N ILE A 126 -5.95 3.22 -20.64
CA ILE A 126 -5.99 4.01 -19.41
C ILE A 126 -6.98 3.31 -18.47
N ARG A 127 -6.51 2.94 -17.28
CA ARG A 127 -7.34 2.45 -16.19
C ARG A 127 -7.46 3.55 -15.14
N VAL A 128 -8.69 3.93 -14.81
CA VAL A 128 -8.98 4.92 -13.77
C VAL A 128 -9.72 4.23 -12.64
N THR A 129 -9.31 4.47 -11.40
CA THR A 129 -10.02 4.01 -10.21
C THR A 129 -10.07 5.14 -9.21
N THR A 130 -11.29 5.55 -8.84
CA THR A 130 -11.52 6.61 -7.86
C THR A 130 -12.14 6.00 -6.61
N CYS A 131 -11.57 6.28 -5.45
CA CYS A 131 -12.16 5.92 -4.16
C CYS A 131 -12.35 7.16 -3.29
N ALA A 132 -13.30 7.08 -2.36
CA ALA A 132 -13.57 8.14 -1.40
C ALA A 132 -13.75 7.54 0.00
N ARG A 133 -13.32 8.28 1.03
CA ARG A 133 -13.53 7.96 2.44
C ARG A 133 -14.07 9.17 3.18
N ASN A 134 -14.91 8.91 4.17
CA ASN A 134 -15.46 9.97 5.02
C ASN A 134 -14.35 10.46 5.96
N TRP A 135 -14.36 11.76 6.21
CA TRP A 135 -13.58 12.33 7.31
C TRP A 135 -14.26 12.04 8.64
N VAL A 136 -13.45 11.81 9.66
CA VAL A 136 -13.89 11.55 11.02
C VAL A 136 -13.09 12.46 11.94
N ASP A 137 -13.74 13.03 12.94
CA ASP A 137 -13.06 13.75 14.01
C ASP A 137 -12.14 12.79 14.77
N ALA A 138 -10.87 13.15 14.91
CA ALA A 138 -9.87 12.34 15.60
C ALA A 138 -10.21 12.13 17.08
N GLY A 139 -11.02 13.01 17.69
CA GLY A 139 -11.55 12.80 19.04
C GLY A 139 -12.52 11.62 19.14
N ASN A 140 -13.16 11.22 18.04
CA ASN A 140 -14.05 10.06 17.98
C ASN A 140 -13.28 8.80 17.56
N LEU A 141 -12.49 8.28 18.50
CA LEU A 141 -11.65 7.11 18.29
C LEU A 141 -12.45 5.87 17.90
N ALA A 142 -13.71 5.76 18.34
CA ALA A 142 -14.60 4.65 18.00
C ALA A 142 -14.88 4.59 16.48
N HIS A 143 -15.23 5.72 15.86
CA HIS A 143 -15.44 5.77 14.40
C HIS A 143 -14.16 5.49 13.60
N VAL A 144 -13.01 5.97 14.08
CA VAL A 144 -11.70 5.66 13.46
C VAL A 144 -11.43 4.15 13.53
N SER A 145 -11.70 3.54 14.67
CA SER A 145 -11.51 2.10 14.92
C SER A 145 -12.33 1.24 13.97
N LEU A 146 -13.58 1.61 13.69
CA LEU A 146 -14.43 0.89 12.74
C LEU A 146 -13.90 0.87 11.29
N GLY A 147 -13.04 1.83 10.94
CA GLY A 147 -12.39 1.89 9.63
C GLY A 147 -11.09 1.07 9.54
N PHE A 148 -10.66 0.43 10.62
CA PHE A 148 -9.41 -0.33 10.64
C PHE A 148 -9.58 -1.71 9.99
N ASP A 149 -8.73 -1.97 9.00
CA ASP A 149 -8.59 -3.26 8.34
C ASP A 149 -7.26 -3.89 8.78
N GLN A 150 -7.33 -4.88 9.66
CA GLN A 150 -6.15 -5.52 10.25
C GLN A 150 -5.31 -6.30 9.24
N GLU A 151 -5.94 -6.97 8.27
CA GLU A 151 -5.21 -7.76 7.27
C GLU A 151 -4.45 -6.85 6.31
N THR A 152 -5.12 -5.81 5.79
CA THR A 152 -4.48 -4.81 4.94
C THR A 152 -3.38 -4.08 5.71
N SER A 153 -3.64 -3.70 6.97
CA SER A 153 -2.65 -3.00 7.79
C SER A 153 -1.41 -3.85 8.06
N CYS A 154 -1.58 -5.15 8.34
CA CYS A 154 -0.47 -6.09 8.53
C CYS A 154 0.39 -6.19 7.25
N VAL A 155 -0.24 -6.33 6.08
CA VAL A 155 0.48 -6.37 4.78
C VAL A 155 1.20 -5.04 4.49
N MET A 156 0.57 -3.90 4.77
CA MET A 156 1.16 -2.57 4.55
C MET A 156 2.37 -2.35 5.46
N MET A 157 2.28 -2.71 6.74
CA MET A 157 3.39 -2.62 7.69
C MET A 157 4.52 -3.59 7.36
N SER A 158 4.18 -4.81 6.92
CA SER A 158 5.15 -5.80 6.44
C SER A 158 5.93 -5.28 5.22
N ARG A 159 5.25 -4.60 4.29
CA ARG A 159 5.92 -3.97 3.14
C ARG A 159 6.91 -2.89 3.57
N ILE A 160 6.56 -2.06 4.56
CA ILE A 160 7.50 -1.07 5.12
C ILE A 160 8.69 -1.78 5.77
N ALA A 161 8.44 -2.81 6.58
CA ALA A 161 9.50 -3.55 7.27
C ALA A 161 10.49 -4.19 6.31
N VAL A 162 10.00 -4.91 5.28
CA VAL A 162 10.84 -5.54 4.27
C VAL A 162 11.61 -4.49 3.48
N PHE A 163 10.97 -3.38 3.09
CA PHE A 163 11.65 -2.29 2.39
C PHE A 163 12.77 -1.68 3.24
N ARG A 164 12.53 -1.46 4.55
CA ARG A 164 13.57 -0.98 5.47
C ARG A 164 14.71 -1.98 5.65
N ALA A 165 14.40 -3.28 5.69
CA ALA A 165 15.41 -4.33 5.83
C ALA A 165 16.36 -4.43 4.63
N GLU A 166 16.06 -3.77 3.50
CA GLU A 166 17.01 -3.65 2.38
C GLU A 166 18.21 -2.75 2.71
N THR A 167 18.06 -1.81 3.67
CA THR A 167 19.11 -0.84 4.06
C THR A 167 19.50 -0.92 5.53
N ASP A 168 18.52 -1.15 6.40
CA ASP A 168 18.67 -1.13 7.86
C ASP A 168 19.03 -2.53 8.39
N GLU A 169 19.64 -2.59 9.57
CA GLU A 169 19.95 -3.87 10.22
C GLU A 169 18.68 -4.56 10.74
N GLY A 170 18.58 -5.88 10.52
CA GLY A 170 17.42 -6.69 10.89
C GLY A 170 16.90 -6.48 12.33
N PRO A 171 17.76 -6.46 13.37
CA PRO A 171 17.32 -6.22 14.74
C PRO A 171 16.62 -4.87 14.95
N ASP A 172 17.02 -3.82 14.24
CA ASP A 172 16.42 -2.49 14.36
C ASP A 172 15.06 -2.42 13.68
N VAL A 173 14.90 -3.11 12.54
CA VAL A 173 13.60 -3.26 11.87
C VAL A 173 12.60 -3.98 12.78
N LEU A 174 13.03 -5.06 13.45
CA LEU A 174 12.19 -5.81 14.38
C LEU A 174 11.79 -4.95 15.60
N ARG A 175 12.74 -4.24 16.22
CA ARG A 175 12.44 -3.31 17.32
C ARG A 175 11.47 -2.20 16.90
N TRP A 176 11.58 -1.72 15.66
CA TRP A 176 10.63 -0.75 15.12
C TRP A 176 9.23 -1.35 14.99
N LEU A 177 9.10 -2.56 14.44
CA LEU A 177 7.81 -3.27 14.36
C LEU A 177 7.18 -3.48 15.74
N ASP A 178 7.96 -3.97 16.71
CA ASP A 178 7.50 -4.16 18.10
C ASP A 178 6.96 -2.85 18.68
N ARG A 179 7.69 -1.74 18.49
CA ARG A 179 7.26 -0.42 18.95
C ARG A 179 5.96 0.02 18.27
N MET A 180 5.75 -0.28 16.99
CA MET A 180 4.52 0.07 16.28
C MET A 180 3.34 -0.77 16.80
N LEU A 181 3.54 -2.07 17.01
CA LEU A 181 2.53 -2.97 17.58
C LEU A 181 2.13 -2.55 19.00
N ILE A 182 3.10 -2.23 19.85
CA ILE A 182 2.85 -1.74 21.21
C ILE A 182 2.06 -0.43 21.18
N ARG A 183 2.43 0.53 20.32
CA ARG A 183 1.70 1.80 20.20
C ARG A 183 0.26 1.62 19.75
N LEU A 184 0.02 0.73 18.79
CA LEU A 184 -1.33 0.39 18.34
C LEU A 184 -2.14 -0.25 19.48
N SER A 185 -1.54 -1.21 20.18
CA SER A 185 -2.17 -1.91 21.31
C SER A 185 -2.48 -0.96 22.47
N GLN A 186 -1.59 -0.03 22.80
CA GLN A 186 -1.82 0.99 23.83
C GLN A 186 -2.91 1.99 23.44
N LYS A 187 -3.06 2.28 22.15
CA LYS A 187 -4.02 3.28 21.65
C LYS A 187 -5.43 2.72 21.47
N PHE A 188 -5.55 1.47 21.05
CA PHE A 188 -6.83 0.85 20.67
C PHE A 188 -7.22 -0.35 21.55
N GLY A 189 -6.34 -0.80 22.45
CA GLY A 189 -6.66 -1.85 23.42
C GLY A 189 -7.29 -1.29 24.69
N GLU A 190 -8.10 -2.12 25.32
CA GLU A 190 -8.72 -1.85 26.62
C GLU A 190 -7.92 -2.58 27.70
N PHE A 191 -7.48 -1.85 28.73
CA PHE A 191 -6.72 -2.43 29.85
C PHE A 191 -6.75 -1.53 31.08
N ASN A 192 -6.53 -2.14 32.24
CA ASN A 192 -6.21 -1.45 33.48
C ASN A 192 -4.69 -1.32 33.61
N LYS A 193 -4.24 -0.14 34.05
CA LYS A 193 -2.81 0.11 34.25
C LYS A 193 -2.24 -0.86 35.31
N GLU A 194 -1.05 -1.41 35.04
CA GLU A 194 -0.36 -2.39 35.88
C GLU A 194 -1.06 -3.76 36.02
N ASP A 195 -2.11 -4.06 35.25
CA ASP A 195 -2.76 -5.38 35.20
C ASP A 195 -2.75 -5.96 33.77
N PRO A 196 -1.72 -6.75 33.40
CA PRO A 196 -1.62 -7.36 32.08
C PRO A 196 -2.78 -8.31 31.73
N SER A 197 -3.43 -8.92 32.73
CA SER A 197 -4.51 -9.89 32.51
C SER A 197 -5.79 -9.26 31.97
N SER A 198 -5.95 -7.95 32.20
CA SER A 198 -7.08 -7.13 31.76
C SER A 198 -7.05 -6.78 30.26
N PHE A 199 -5.90 -6.92 29.59
CA PHE A 199 -5.76 -6.44 28.21
C PHE A 199 -6.66 -7.19 27.24
N ARG A 200 -7.46 -6.44 26.47
CA ARG A 200 -8.32 -6.96 25.41
C ARG A 200 -8.25 -6.08 24.17
N LEU A 201 -8.42 -6.70 23.01
CA LEU A 201 -8.58 -6.04 21.71
C LEU A 201 -9.96 -6.35 21.15
N ALA A 202 -10.54 -5.37 20.46
CA ALA A 202 -11.74 -5.60 19.67
C ALA A 202 -11.47 -6.57 18.51
N GLU A 203 -12.53 -7.22 18.01
CA GLU A 203 -12.45 -8.26 16.98
C GLU A 203 -11.64 -7.81 15.75
N ASN A 204 -11.86 -6.57 15.30
CA ASN A 204 -11.18 -6.00 14.13
C ASN A 204 -9.70 -5.65 14.34
N PHE A 205 -9.17 -5.79 15.56
CA PHE A 205 -7.75 -5.68 15.88
C PHE A 205 -7.12 -7.00 16.37
N SER A 206 -7.95 -7.98 16.71
CA SER A 206 -7.53 -9.18 17.45
C SER A 206 -6.51 -10.06 16.72
N LEU A 207 -6.50 -10.05 15.39
CA LEU A 207 -5.56 -10.82 14.57
C LEU A 207 -4.29 -10.04 14.23
N TYR A 208 -4.27 -8.72 14.41
CA TYR A 208 -3.11 -7.90 14.05
C TYR A 208 -1.82 -8.25 14.82
N PRO A 209 -1.86 -8.62 16.13
CA PRO A 209 -0.66 -9.06 16.85
C PRO A 209 -0.16 -10.47 16.53
N GLN A 210 -0.96 -11.32 15.86
CA GLN A 210 -0.63 -12.72 15.56
C GLN A 210 0.33 -12.83 14.37
#